data_AF-A0A918RFE3-F1
#
_entry.id   AF-A0A918RFE3-F1
#
_cell.length_a   1.000
_cell.length_b   1.000
_cell.length_c   1.000
_cell.angle_alpha   90.00
_cell.angle_beta   90.00
_cell.angle_gamma   90.00
#
_symmetry.space_group_name_H-M   'P 1'
#
loop_
_entity.id
_entity.type
_entity.pdbx_description
1 polymer ?
#
loop_
_entity_poly.entity_id
_entity_poly.type
_entity_poly.pdbx_seq_one_letter_code
_entity_poly.pdbx_strand_id
1 'polypeptide(L)'
;MKYRTNKYLTLKGKIEEISLPDSAYGEWIVYENDEPKFHVNIFNYESKSDCLVNVIMTESKSEFKSILKDINERFKRNLTLSSKTNFGIKLNSKLIESELGSLPFEWLEYYTELIKAPWEKYPDINPNDMFWRMGKGEDAISIFARYYNSLNRTEKNEFEKEFKPTAEWADFYE
;
A
#
# COMPACT_ATOMS: atom_id res chain seq x y z
N MET A 1 14.92 0.39 -8.73
CA MET A 1 14.19 -0.47 -9.69
C MET A 1 14.31 0.13 -11.09
N LYS A 2 14.22 -0.67 -12.17
CA LYS A 2 14.23 -0.13 -13.53
C LYS A 2 12.80 0.11 -14.00
N TYR A 3 12.50 1.35 -14.36
CA TYR A 3 11.20 1.77 -14.84
C TYR A 3 11.26 2.05 -16.34
N ARG A 4 10.18 1.72 -17.05
CA ARG A 4 10.04 2.15 -18.45
C ARG A 4 9.36 3.51 -18.47
N THR A 5 10.11 4.48 -18.93
CA THR A 5 9.67 5.85 -19.12
C THR A 5 9.29 6.06 -20.59
N ASN A 6 8.07 6.52 -20.82
CA ASN A 6 7.55 6.89 -22.12
C ASN A 6 7.38 8.41 -22.19
N LYS A 7 7.83 9.03 -23.29
CA LYS A 7 7.59 10.45 -23.53
C LYS A 7 6.55 10.62 -24.62
N TYR A 8 5.55 11.44 -24.36
CA TYR A 8 4.49 11.75 -25.32
C TYR A 8 4.48 13.25 -25.63
N LEU A 9 4.16 13.59 -26.88
CA LEU A 9 3.74 14.93 -27.26
C LEU A 9 2.23 15.00 -27.24
N THR A 10 1.67 15.88 -26.42
CA THR A 10 0.24 16.12 -26.29
C THR A 10 -0.10 17.55 -26.69
N LEU A 11 -1.39 17.88 -26.77
CA LEU A 11 -1.84 19.26 -26.99
C LEU A 11 -1.37 20.23 -25.90
N LYS A 12 -1.09 19.74 -24.69
CA LYS A 12 -0.62 20.54 -23.54
C LYS A 12 0.90 20.60 -23.41
N GLY A 13 1.63 19.98 -24.35
CA GLY A 13 3.09 19.91 -24.33
C GLY A 13 3.63 18.50 -24.17
N LYS A 14 4.91 18.39 -23.80
CA LYS A 14 5.59 17.11 -23.60
C LYS A 14 5.31 16.60 -22.19
N ILE A 15 4.92 15.35 -22.08
CA ILE A 15 4.73 14.67 -20.80
C ILE A 15 5.62 13.43 -20.71
N GLU A 16 5.93 13.04 -19.48
CA GLU A 16 6.73 11.86 -19.16
C GLU A 16 5.88 10.93 -18.28
N GLU A 17 5.69 9.69 -18.72
CA GLU A 17 4.90 8.68 -18.01
C GLU A 17 5.75 7.44 -17.75
N ILE A 18 5.74 6.97 -16.52
CA ILE A 18 6.29 5.68 -16.14
C ILE A 18 5.20 4.61 -16.31
N SER A 19 5.48 3.62 -17.15
CA SER A 19 4.63 2.44 -17.32
C SER A 19 5.11 1.29 -16.44
N LEU A 20 4.21 0.73 -15.64
CA LEU A 20 4.35 -0.59 -15.03
C LEU A 20 4.02 -1.69 -16.05
N PRO A 21 4.48 -2.93 -15.85
CA PRO A 21 4.04 -4.07 -16.65
C PRO A 21 2.51 -4.27 -16.59
N ASP A 22 1.89 -4.77 -17.67
CA ASP A 22 0.43 -4.95 -17.75
C ASP A 22 -0.16 -5.91 -16.69
N SER A 23 0.67 -6.68 -15.99
CA SER A 23 0.29 -7.62 -14.92
C SER A 23 0.39 -7.05 -13.50
N ALA A 24 0.59 -5.74 -13.34
CA ALA A 24 0.87 -5.10 -12.05
C ALA A 24 -0.41 -4.83 -11.22
N TYR A 25 -1.19 -5.87 -10.92
CA TYR A 25 -2.26 -5.76 -9.93
C TYR A 25 -1.65 -5.39 -8.57
N GLY A 26 -2.24 -4.45 -7.82
CA GLY A 26 -1.72 -4.05 -6.52
C GLY A 26 -0.51 -3.10 -6.55
N GLU A 27 -0.12 -2.62 -7.73
CA GLU A 27 1.02 -1.71 -7.89
C GLU A 27 0.60 -0.42 -8.63
N TRP A 28 1.10 0.72 -8.17
CA TRP A 28 0.78 2.03 -8.73
C TRP A 28 1.97 2.97 -8.72
N ILE A 29 2.13 3.71 -9.83
CA ILE A 29 2.95 4.93 -9.81
C ILE A 29 2.06 6.10 -9.43
N VAL A 30 2.43 6.77 -8.34
CA VAL A 30 1.77 7.99 -7.88
C VAL A 30 2.58 9.19 -8.33
N TYR A 31 1.89 10.13 -8.96
CA TYR A 31 2.43 11.37 -9.43
C TYR A 31 2.06 12.48 -8.45
N GLU A 32 2.98 13.39 -8.19
CA GLU A 32 2.69 14.63 -7.48
C GLU A 32 2.99 15.80 -8.43
N ASN A 33 2.00 16.65 -8.67
CA ASN A 33 2.12 17.75 -9.64
C ASN A 33 2.59 17.28 -11.03
N ASP A 34 1.99 16.20 -11.53
CA ASP A 34 2.30 15.57 -12.83
C ASP A 34 3.72 14.98 -12.97
N GLU A 35 4.49 14.89 -11.89
CA GLU A 35 5.78 14.21 -11.85
C GLU A 35 5.69 12.89 -11.07
N PRO A 36 6.25 11.77 -11.57
CA PRO A 36 6.25 10.51 -10.83
C PRO A 36 7.11 10.66 -9.56
N LYS A 37 6.52 10.39 -8.39
CA LYS A 37 7.21 10.52 -7.10
C LYS A 37 7.26 9.23 -6.30
N PHE A 38 6.19 8.43 -6.35
CA PHE A 38 6.08 7.24 -5.52
C PHE A 38 5.73 6.01 -6.33
N HIS A 39 6.18 4.86 -5.85
CA HIS A 39 5.77 3.55 -6.31
C HIS A 39 5.18 2.83 -5.10
N VAL A 40 3.87 2.61 -5.13
CA VAL A 40 3.15 1.86 -4.10
C VAL A 40 2.95 0.44 -4.60
N ASN A 41 3.34 -0.54 -3.78
CA ASN A 41 3.17 -1.96 -4.06
C ASN A 41 2.64 -2.68 -2.83
N ILE A 42 1.36 -3.08 -2.80
CA ILE A 42 0.74 -3.72 -1.62
C ILE A 42 1.30 -5.12 -1.30
N PHE A 43 2.18 -5.64 -2.17
CA PHE A 43 2.94 -6.88 -1.96
C PHE A 43 4.37 -6.63 -1.45
N ASN A 44 4.77 -5.37 -1.28
CA ASN A 44 6.05 -4.99 -0.67
C ASN A 44 5.96 -5.05 0.86
N TYR A 45 6.39 -6.16 1.45
CA TYR A 45 6.30 -6.40 2.89
C TYR A 45 7.37 -5.69 3.72
N GLU A 46 8.35 -5.05 3.06
CA GLU A 46 9.40 -4.29 3.74
C GLU A 46 8.97 -2.85 4.02
N SER A 47 8.00 -2.32 3.24
CA SER A 47 7.50 -0.96 3.42
C SER A 47 6.29 -0.91 4.32
N LYS A 48 6.46 -0.28 5.50
CA LYS A 48 5.37 -0.01 6.44
C LYS A 48 4.20 0.74 5.79
N SER A 49 4.50 1.69 4.90
CA SER A 49 3.48 2.43 4.16
C SER A 49 2.70 1.54 3.19
N ASP A 50 3.38 0.69 2.43
CA ASP A 50 2.72 -0.21 1.47
C ASP A 50 1.87 -1.26 2.18
N CYS A 51 2.36 -1.80 3.30
CA CYS A 51 1.59 -2.66 4.19
C CYS A 51 0.34 -1.95 4.71
N LEU A 52 0.43 -0.68 5.13
CA LEU A 52 -0.73 0.07 5.60
C LEU A 52 -1.73 0.38 4.47
N VAL A 53 -1.27 0.63 3.24
CA VAL A 53 -2.17 0.73 2.08
C VAL A 53 -2.95 -0.57 1.88
N ASN A 54 -2.28 -1.74 2.00
CA ASN A 54 -2.96 -3.03 1.93
C ASN A 54 -4.04 -3.20 3.01
N VAL A 55 -3.74 -2.80 4.26
CA VAL A 55 -4.71 -2.78 5.37
C VAL A 55 -5.92 -1.92 5.00
N ILE A 56 -5.70 -0.67 4.57
CA ILE A 56 -6.78 0.26 4.24
C ILE A 56 -7.66 -0.31 3.13
N MET A 57 -7.06 -0.78 2.03
CA MET A 57 -7.80 -1.31 0.90
C MET A 57 -8.64 -2.54 1.26
N THR A 58 -8.13 -3.39 2.15
CA THR A 58 -8.84 -4.61 2.54
C THR A 58 -9.92 -4.36 3.59
N GLU A 59 -9.61 -3.60 4.64
CA GLU A 59 -10.53 -3.37 5.77
C GLU A 59 -11.65 -2.40 5.41
N SER A 60 -11.32 -1.30 4.74
CA SER A 60 -12.32 -0.29 4.35
C SER A 60 -13.00 -0.60 3.02
N LYS A 61 -12.53 -1.61 2.27
CA LYS A 61 -12.91 -1.89 0.88
C LYS A 61 -12.76 -0.67 -0.03
N SER A 62 -11.81 0.22 0.28
CA SER A 62 -11.58 1.44 -0.47
C SER A 62 -10.67 1.17 -1.67
N GLU A 63 -10.98 1.81 -2.80
CA GLU A 63 -10.05 1.90 -3.92
C GLU A 63 -8.84 2.76 -3.55
N PHE A 64 -7.66 2.42 -4.07
CA PHE A 64 -6.44 3.21 -3.84
C PHE A 64 -6.60 4.69 -4.24
N LYS A 65 -7.43 4.98 -5.27
CA LYS A 65 -7.76 6.35 -5.69
C LYS A 65 -8.45 7.16 -4.59
N SER A 66 -9.28 6.53 -3.76
CA SER A 66 -9.94 7.19 -2.62
C SER A 66 -8.93 7.55 -1.53
N ILE A 67 -7.93 6.68 -1.30
CA ILE A 67 -6.83 6.95 -0.37
C ILE A 67 -6.04 8.20 -0.83
N LEU A 68 -5.70 8.29 -2.11
CA LEU A 68 -5.02 9.48 -2.65
C LEU A 68 -5.87 10.76 -2.54
N LYS A 69 -7.18 10.66 -2.78
CA LYS A 69 -8.09 11.80 -2.63
C LYS A 69 -8.09 12.34 -1.19
N ASP A 70 -8.20 11.44 -0.23
CA ASP A 70 -8.16 11.76 1.20
C ASP A 70 -6.82 12.41 1.62
N ILE A 71 -5.68 11.85 1.16
CA ILE A 71 -4.35 12.45 1.38
C ILE A 71 -4.28 13.86 0.79
N ASN A 72 -4.76 14.06 -0.43
CA ASN A 72 -4.78 15.38 -1.07
C ASN A 72 -5.58 16.41 -0.25
N GLU A 73 -6.73 16.00 0.29
CA GLU A 73 -7.60 16.87 1.08
C GLU A 73 -6.96 17.29 2.42
N ARG A 74 -6.38 16.32 3.16
CA ARG A 74 -5.70 16.58 4.44
C ARG A 74 -4.40 17.37 4.28
N PHE A 75 -3.55 16.97 3.34
CA PHE A 75 -2.18 17.50 3.23
C PHE A 75 -2.02 18.58 2.16
N LYS A 76 -3.11 19.00 1.52
CA LYS A 76 -3.12 20.00 0.43
C LYS A 76 -2.12 19.67 -0.68
N ARG A 77 -2.14 18.41 -1.10
CA ARG A 77 -1.29 17.87 -2.18
C ARG A 77 -2.10 17.68 -3.48
N ASN A 78 -1.38 17.34 -4.54
CA ASN A 78 -1.94 17.02 -5.85
C ASN A 78 -1.39 15.68 -6.35
N LEU A 79 -1.76 14.62 -5.63
CA LEU A 79 -1.43 13.24 -5.94
C LEU A 79 -2.43 12.66 -6.94
N THR A 80 -1.91 12.02 -7.98
CA THR A 80 -2.72 11.36 -9.01
C THR A 80 -2.12 10.01 -9.39
N LEU A 81 -2.96 9.10 -9.90
CA LEU A 81 -2.49 7.94 -10.66
C LEU A 81 -2.22 8.39 -12.09
N SER A 82 -1.23 7.79 -12.76
CA SER A 82 -0.77 8.23 -14.10
C SER A 82 -1.96 8.58 -14.98
N SER A 83 -1.93 9.82 -15.47
CA SER A 83 -3.03 10.35 -16.26
C SER A 83 -3.13 9.49 -17.51
N LYS A 84 -4.29 8.89 -17.77
CA LYS A 84 -4.63 8.44 -19.11
C LYS A 84 -4.40 9.62 -20.06
N THR A 85 -3.30 9.59 -20.77
CA THR A 85 -3.05 10.55 -21.84
C THR A 85 -4.02 10.17 -22.94
N ASN A 86 -5.21 10.76 -22.93
CA ASN A 86 -6.26 10.32 -23.85
C ASN A 86 -5.86 10.53 -25.32
N PHE A 87 -4.91 11.41 -25.64
CA PHE A 87 -4.36 11.60 -26.99
C PHE A 87 -2.93 12.19 -26.94
N GLY A 88 -1.92 11.44 -27.38
CA GLY A 88 -0.54 11.93 -27.51
C GLY A 88 0.30 11.05 -28.43
N ILE A 89 1.21 11.66 -29.20
CA ILE A 89 2.14 10.93 -30.07
C ILE A 89 3.33 10.49 -29.23
N LYS A 90 3.57 9.17 -29.16
CA LYS A 90 4.73 8.62 -28.47
C LYS A 90 6.02 9.07 -29.18
N LEU A 91 6.85 9.84 -28.49
CA LEU A 91 8.12 10.34 -29.01
C LEU A 91 9.23 9.32 -28.80
N ASN A 92 9.35 8.77 -27.59
CA ASN A 92 10.34 7.75 -27.26
C ASN A 92 9.94 6.93 -26.04
N SER A 93 10.70 5.85 -25.81
CA SER A 93 10.63 4.98 -24.65
C SER A 93 12.05 4.66 -24.20
N LYS A 94 12.35 4.80 -22.91
CA LYS A 94 13.65 4.45 -22.33
C LYS A 94 13.46 3.68 -21.02
N LEU A 95 14.39 2.79 -20.72
CA LEU A 95 14.49 2.22 -19.37
C LEU A 95 15.39 3.15 -18.55
N ILE A 96 14.86 3.64 -17.44
CA ILE A 96 15.56 4.50 -16.49
C ILE A 96 15.57 3.80 -15.15
N GLU A 97 16.74 3.75 -14.52
CA GLU A 97 16.85 3.34 -13.13
C GLU A 97 16.45 4.51 -12.24
N SER A 98 15.46 4.30 -11.39
CA SER A 98 14.97 5.31 -10.46
C SER A 98 14.61 4.64 -9.14
N GLU A 99 14.70 5.43 -8.08
CA GLU A 99 14.27 5.05 -6.73
C GLU A 99 13.00 5.84 -6.41
N LEU A 100 11.87 5.29 -6.86
CA LEU A 100 10.57 5.74 -6.37
C LEU A 100 10.30 5.00 -5.07
N GLY A 101 10.21 5.74 -3.97
CA GLY A 101 9.83 5.18 -2.67
C GLY A 101 8.32 5.00 -2.54
N SER A 102 7.88 4.40 -1.44
CA SER A 102 6.47 4.34 -1.05
C SER A 102 5.94 5.72 -0.63
N LEU A 103 4.63 5.83 -0.40
CA LEU A 103 4.05 7.04 0.19
C LEU A 103 4.66 7.33 1.58
N PRO A 104 4.84 8.61 1.96
CA PRO A 104 5.20 8.98 3.33
C PRO A 104 4.25 8.37 4.36
N PHE A 105 4.82 7.74 5.40
CA PHE A 105 4.02 7.03 6.39
C PHE A 105 3.11 7.98 7.17
N GLU A 106 3.55 9.21 7.42
CA GLU A 106 2.82 10.25 8.14
C GLU A 106 1.51 10.62 7.43
N TRP A 107 1.40 10.36 6.12
CA TRP A 107 0.15 10.60 5.39
C TRP A 107 -0.92 9.54 5.64
N LEU A 108 -0.47 8.36 6.04
CA LEU A 108 -1.28 7.16 6.24
C LEU A 108 -1.47 6.84 7.72
N GLU A 109 -0.62 7.34 8.61
CA GLU A 109 -0.54 6.98 10.03
C GLU A 109 -1.90 6.99 10.75
N TYR A 110 -2.79 7.93 10.43
CA TYR A 110 -4.11 7.98 11.05
C TYR A 110 -4.98 6.74 10.76
N TYR A 111 -4.70 5.99 9.69
CA TYR A 111 -5.40 4.74 9.34
C TYR A 111 -4.92 3.53 10.15
N THR A 112 -3.90 3.67 10.99
CA THR A 112 -3.44 2.58 11.86
C THR A 112 -4.56 2.04 12.76
N GLU A 113 -5.58 2.86 13.06
CA GLU A 113 -6.81 2.46 13.77
C GLU A 113 -7.62 1.32 13.09
N LEU A 114 -7.41 1.12 11.78
CA LEU A 114 -8.04 0.05 11.00
C LEU A 114 -7.38 -1.31 11.26
N ILE A 115 -6.16 -1.33 11.80
CA ILE A 115 -5.47 -2.57 12.14
C ILE A 115 -6.22 -3.23 13.29
N LYS A 116 -6.55 -4.50 13.11
CA LYS A 116 -7.22 -5.33 14.11
C LYS A 116 -6.49 -6.64 14.23
N ALA A 117 -6.19 -7.05 15.47
CA ALA A 117 -5.61 -8.37 15.68
C ALA A 117 -6.62 -9.47 15.31
N PRO A 118 -6.16 -10.65 14.86
CA PRO A 118 -7.04 -11.76 14.51
C PRO A 118 -8.05 -12.10 15.63
N TRP A 119 -7.58 -12.15 16.88
CA TRP A 119 -8.41 -12.45 18.06
C TRP A 119 -9.35 -11.32 18.48
N GLU A 120 -9.13 -10.08 18.02
CA GLU A 120 -10.08 -8.98 18.24
C GLU A 120 -11.15 -8.95 17.15
N LYS A 121 -10.77 -9.28 15.92
CA LYS A 121 -11.64 -9.26 14.75
C LYS A 121 -12.60 -10.44 14.73
N TYR A 122 -12.14 -11.62 15.15
CA TYR A 122 -12.91 -12.85 15.23
C TYR A 122 -12.72 -13.53 16.60
N PRO A 123 -13.26 -12.94 17.68
CA PRO A 123 -13.02 -13.40 19.04
C PRO A 123 -13.58 -14.79 19.34
N ASP A 124 -14.61 -15.20 18.59
CA ASP A 124 -15.31 -16.48 18.81
C ASP A 124 -14.71 -17.65 18.01
N ILE A 125 -13.66 -17.41 17.21
CA ILE A 125 -13.05 -18.44 16.36
C ILE A 125 -11.77 -18.96 17.02
N ASN A 126 -11.72 -20.27 17.26
CA ASN A 126 -10.54 -20.92 17.82
C ASN A 126 -9.31 -20.74 16.90
N PRO A 127 -8.12 -20.41 17.43
CA PRO A 127 -6.91 -20.23 16.61
C PRO A 127 -6.53 -21.43 15.72
N ASN A 128 -6.95 -22.65 16.08
CA ASN A 128 -6.67 -23.86 15.30
C ASN A 128 -7.73 -24.17 14.22
N ASP A 129 -8.78 -23.36 14.11
CA ASP A 129 -9.86 -23.58 13.14
C ASP A 129 -9.36 -23.42 11.69
N MET A 130 -9.96 -24.19 10.77
CA MET A 130 -9.66 -24.08 9.33
C MET A 130 -10.01 -22.71 8.75
N PHE A 131 -10.88 -21.95 9.40
CA PHE A 131 -11.18 -20.56 9.08
C PHE A 131 -9.92 -19.71 8.88
N TRP A 132 -8.89 -19.93 9.69
CA TRP A 132 -7.63 -19.18 9.62
C TRP A 132 -6.73 -19.56 8.44
N ARG A 133 -7.06 -20.64 7.74
CA ARG A 133 -6.28 -21.17 6.62
C ARG A 133 -6.85 -20.81 5.26
N MET A 134 -7.99 -20.11 5.20
CA MET A 134 -8.61 -19.72 3.94
C MET A 134 -9.53 -18.50 4.07
N GLY A 135 -9.55 -17.68 3.01
CA GLY A 135 -10.48 -16.57 2.86
C GLY A 135 -10.31 -15.54 3.98
N LYS A 136 -11.40 -15.13 4.63
CA LYS A 136 -11.39 -13.99 5.55
C LYS A 136 -10.49 -14.15 6.79
N GLY A 137 -10.30 -15.38 7.28
CA GLY A 137 -9.41 -15.62 8.42
C GLY A 137 -7.95 -15.52 7.99
N GLU A 138 -7.60 -16.16 6.86
CA GLU A 138 -6.28 -16.03 6.25
C GLU A 138 -5.94 -14.56 5.93
N ASP A 139 -6.88 -13.82 5.33
CA ASP A 139 -6.70 -12.40 5.04
C ASP A 139 -6.37 -11.60 6.32
N ALA A 140 -7.13 -11.82 7.40
CA ALA A 140 -6.92 -11.11 8.66
C ALA A 140 -5.54 -11.39 9.28
N ILE A 141 -5.12 -12.67 9.33
CA ILE A 141 -3.78 -13.03 9.81
C ILE A 141 -2.72 -12.43 8.89
N SER A 142 -2.87 -12.60 7.57
CA SER A 142 -1.87 -12.17 6.60
C SER A 142 -1.64 -10.66 6.66
N ILE A 143 -2.71 -9.86 6.71
CA ILE A 143 -2.64 -8.40 6.75
C ILE A 143 -1.99 -7.92 8.04
N PHE A 144 -2.45 -8.45 9.18
CA PHE A 144 -1.91 -8.09 10.49
C PHE A 144 -0.42 -8.46 10.61
N ALA A 145 -0.06 -9.69 10.24
CA ALA A 145 1.32 -10.16 10.27
C ALA A 145 2.23 -9.41 9.29
N ARG A 146 1.76 -9.08 8.08
CA ARG A 146 2.53 -8.27 7.11
C ARG A 146 2.86 -6.89 7.67
N TYR A 147 1.87 -6.21 8.25
CA TYR A 147 2.12 -4.91 8.86
C TYR A 147 3.10 -5.03 10.03
N TYR A 148 2.87 -5.95 10.96
CA TYR A 148 3.79 -6.21 12.07
C TYR A 148 5.23 -6.49 11.61
N ASN A 149 5.41 -7.31 10.57
CA ASN A 149 6.72 -7.65 10.04
C ASN A 149 7.46 -6.49 9.37
N SER A 150 6.74 -5.49 8.87
CA SER A 150 7.33 -4.26 8.33
C SER A 150 7.83 -3.29 9.41
N LEU A 151 7.47 -3.51 10.68
CA LEU A 151 7.85 -2.65 11.81
C LEU A 151 9.29 -2.91 12.25
N ASN A 152 9.95 -1.84 12.70
CA ASN A 152 11.24 -1.97 13.37
C ASN A 152 11.08 -2.52 14.79
N ARG A 153 12.20 -2.90 15.43
CA ARG A 153 12.18 -3.52 16.77
C ARG A 153 11.45 -2.69 17.84
N THR A 154 11.63 -1.37 17.83
CA THR A 154 10.97 -0.48 18.81
C THR A 154 9.47 -0.44 18.55
N GLU A 155 9.07 -0.30 17.29
CA GLU A 155 7.66 -0.29 16.87
C GLU A 155 6.97 -1.63 17.18
N LYS A 156 7.65 -2.77 16.95
CA LYS A 156 7.14 -4.11 17.31
C LYS A 156 6.84 -4.22 18.81
N ASN A 157 7.74 -3.73 19.66
CA ASN A 157 7.53 -3.76 21.11
C ASN A 157 6.31 -2.94 21.54
N GLU A 158 6.04 -1.79 20.91
CA GLU A 158 4.83 -1.00 21.21
C GLU A 158 3.58 -1.68 20.64
N PHE A 159 3.67 -2.23 19.43
CA PHE A 159 2.59 -2.94 18.77
C PHE A 159 2.14 -4.18 19.57
N GLU A 160 3.07 -4.96 20.12
CA GLU A 160 2.78 -6.11 20.97
C GLU A 160 2.15 -5.71 22.33
N LYS A 161 2.44 -4.50 22.83
CA LYS A 161 1.77 -3.97 24.03
C LYS A 161 0.34 -3.53 23.75
N GLU A 162 0.10 -2.97 22.57
CA GLU A 162 -1.23 -2.56 22.12
C GLU A 162 -2.09 -3.80 21.83
N PHE A 163 -1.60 -4.69 20.97
CA PHE A 163 -2.27 -5.91 20.56
C PHE A 163 -1.74 -7.12 21.33
N LYS A 164 -2.11 -7.21 22.60
CA LYS A 164 -1.75 -8.35 23.45
C LYS A 164 -2.55 -9.59 23.04
N PRO A 165 -1.89 -10.74 22.77
CA PRO A 165 -2.60 -11.97 22.48
C PRO A 165 -3.37 -12.47 23.70
N THR A 166 -4.47 -13.17 23.45
CA THR A 166 -5.14 -13.96 24.49
C THR A 166 -4.32 -15.22 24.79
N ALA A 167 -4.69 -15.96 25.85
CA ALA A 167 -3.98 -17.19 26.21
C ALA A 167 -3.95 -18.23 25.07
N GLU A 168 -4.98 -18.26 24.22
CA GLU A 168 -5.05 -19.18 23.07
C GLU A 168 -4.15 -18.75 21.89
N TRP A 169 -3.73 -17.48 21.88
CA TRP A 169 -2.92 -16.86 20.83
C TRP A 169 -1.51 -16.49 21.32
N ALA A 170 -1.06 -17.03 22.47
CA ALA A 170 0.17 -16.62 23.15
C ALA A 170 1.41 -16.64 22.25
N ASP A 171 1.49 -17.61 21.34
CA ASP A 171 2.65 -17.84 20.49
C ASP A 171 2.56 -17.10 19.14
N PHE A 172 1.60 -16.17 18.95
CA PHE A 172 1.37 -15.55 17.64
C PHE A 172 2.55 -14.72 17.11
N TYR A 173 3.32 -14.09 18.01
CA TYR A 173 4.48 -13.25 17.64
C TYR A 173 5.82 -13.99 17.68
N GLU A 174 5.83 -15.28 18.02
CA GLU A 174 7.04 -16.11 18.13
C GLU A 174 7.61 -16.58 16.79
#